data_AF-A0AAW1A4J9-F1
#
_entry.id   AF-A0AAW1A4J9-F1
#
_cell.length_a   1.000
_cell.length_b   1.000
_cell.length_c   1.000
_cell.angle_alpha   90.00
_cell.angle_beta   90.00
_cell.angle_gamma   90.00
#
_symmetry.space_group_name_H-M   'P 1'
#
loop_
_entity.id
_entity.type
_entity.pdbx_description
1 polymer ?
#
loop_
_entity_poly.entity_id
_entity_poly.type
_entity_poly.pdbx_seq_one_letter_code
_entity_poly.pdbx_strand_id
1 'polypeptide(L)'
;MEDFIPTRVSKIKKDGIKRFILINYEKPKKKIEIVKCEGNSEAQNSRFNVTKNEWSKNDDRKKRELDMKRVRYEVMKFGMSGFKGAEAEEAEVALAISLGAKPSKKEGINYKILQNKKKNHKETWQKDITLASSLKKSLLNDKHKKSHKGSDSLLKIYGKINEKNTVR
;
A
#
# COMPACT_ATOMS: atom_id res chain seq x y z
N MET A 1 -2.95 -75.13 -0.33
CA MET A 1 -1.80 -74.56 -1.06
C MET A 1 -0.90 -73.88 -0.03
N GLU A 2 -0.01 -74.62 0.62
CA GLU A 2 0.62 -74.14 1.87
C GLU A 2 2.16 -74.07 1.86
N ASP A 3 2.83 -74.37 0.75
CA ASP A 3 4.31 -74.37 0.70
C ASP A 3 4.90 -73.30 -0.23
N PHE A 4 4.55 -72.02 0.00
CA PHE A 4 5.23 -70.94 -0.71
C PHE A 4 6.59 -70.63 -0.06
N ILE A 5 7.67 -71.11 -0.68
CA ILE A 5 9.04 -70.84 -0.22
C ILE A 5 9.44 -69.40 -0.60
N PRO A 6 9.63 -68.50 0.37
CA PRO A 6 9.84 -67.08 0.07
C PRO A 6 11.23 -66.83 -0.52
N THR A 7 11.25 -66.27 -1.73
CA THR A 7 12.48 -65.83 -2.42
C THR A 7 13.07 -64.57 -1.79
N ARG A 8 14.35 -64.30 -2.05
CA ARG A 8 15.09 -63.13 -1.52
C ARG A 8 14.37 -61.80 -1.79
N VAL A 9 13.79 -61.65 -2.98
CA VAL A 9 13.04 -60.44 -3.40
C VAL A 9 11.73 -60.27 -2.60
N SER A 10 11.05 -61.37 -2.28
CA SER A 10 9.82 -61.33 -1.47
C SER A 10 10.07 -60.87 -0.02
N LYS A 11 11.29 -61.09 0.50
CA LYS A 11 11.69 -60.69 1.86
C LYS A 11 12.03 -59.20 1.96
N ILE A 12 12.58 -58.59 0.91
CA ILE A 12 12.95 -57.16 0.86
C ILE A 12 11.78 -56.24 1.23
N LYS A 13 10.57 -56.52 0.72
CA LYS A 13 9.37 -55.73 1.03
C LYS A 13 8.94 -55.86 2.50
N LYS A 14 9.04 -57.05 3.08
CA LYS A 14 8.70 -57.32 4.50
C LYS A 14 9.74 -56.70 5.44
N ASP A 15 11.01 -56.75 5.07
CA ASP A 15 12.11 -56.21 5.85
C ASP A 15 12.17 -54.67 5.78
N GLY A 16 11.76 -54.07 4.65
CA GLY A 16 11.64 -52.62 4.50
C GLY A 16 10.64 -52.00 5.48
N ILE A 17 9.50 -52.67 5.70
CA ILE A 17 8.48 -52.23 6.69
C ILE A 17 9.04 -52.34 8.12
N LYS A 18 9.81 -53.39 8.43
CA LYS A 18 10.43 -53.58 9.75
C LYS A 18 11.53 -52.57 10.06
N ARG A 19 12.19 -52.02 9.04
CA ARG A 19 13.30 -51.07 9.18
C ARG A 19 12.85 -49.61 9.14
N PHE A 20 11.56 -49.34 8.99
CA PHE A 20 11.05 -47.98 8.96
C PHE A 20 11.04 -47.38 10.37
N ILE A 21 11.88 -46.37 10.59
CA ILE A 21 11.91 -45.59 11.82
C ILE A 21 11.42 -44.19 11.49
N LEU A 22 10.22 -43.84 11.98
CA LEU A 22 9.69 -42.48 11.88
C LEU A 22 10.31 -41.61 12.98
N ILE A 23 11.20 -40.70 12.61
CA ILE A 23 11.79 -39.73 13.54
C ILE A 23 11.13 -38.38 13.31
N ASN A 24 10.35 -37.92 14.29
CA ASN A 24 9.79 -36.58 14.32
C ASN A 24 10.71 -35.65 15.12
N TYR A 25 11.24 -34.61 14.47
CA TYR A 25 12.04 -33.59 15.16
C TYR A 25 11.16 -32.41 15.58
N GLU A 26 11.15 -32.11 16.87
CA GLU A 26 10.64 -30.84 17.37
C GLU A 26 11.74 -29.79 17.34
N LYS A 27 11.45 -28.64 16.72
CA LYS A 27 12.39 -27.52 16.68
C LYS A 27 12.60 -27.00 18.11
N PRO A 28 13.85 -26.80 18.57
CA PRO A 28 14.10 -26.23 19.88
C PRO A 28 13.49 -24.83 19.96
N LYS A 29 12.61 -24.61 20.96
CA LYS A 29 12.05 -23.30 21.24
C LYS A 29 13.18 -22.40 21.74
N LYS A 30 13.43 -21.30 21.03
CA LYS A 30 14.36 -20.26 21.50
C LYS A 30 13.83 -19.72 22.83
N LYS A 31 14.68 -19.67 23.86
CA LYS A 31 14.36 -18.94 25.10
C LYS A 31 14.24 -17.47 24.71
N ILE A 32 13.02 -16.93 24.81
CA ILE A 32 12.80 -15.49 24.71
C ILE A 32 13.21 -14.94 26.07
N GLU A 33 14.34 -14.25 26.14
CA GLU A 33 14.65 -13.42 27.30
C GLU A 33 13.64 -12.29 27.31
N ILE A 34 12.67 -12.39 28.21
CA ILE A 34 11.73 -11.30 28.49
C ILE A 34 12.55 -10.23 29.20
N VAL A 35 13.14 -9.34 28.41
CA VAL A 35 13.52 -8.02 28.90
C VAL A 35 12.20 -7.36 29.35
N LYS A 36 12.05 -7.17 30.66
CA LYS A 36 10.93 -6.42 31.22
C LYS A 36 11.06 -4.96 30.78
N CYS A 37 10.50 -4.64 29.62
CA CYS A 37 10.15 -3.28 29.26
C CYS A 37 8.70 -3.08 29.70
N GLU A 38 8.50 -2.28 30.74
CA GLU A 38 7.18 -1.82 31.17
C GLU A 38 6.61 -0.91 30.09
N GLY A 39 5.86 -1.51 29.17
CA GLY A 39 5.26 -0.81 28.04
C GLY A 39 4.36 -1.76 27.27
N ASN A 40 3.13 -1.92 27.76
CA ASN A 40 2.09 -2.77 27.19
C ASN A 40 1.95 -2.57 25.67
N SER A 41 2.43 -3.54 24.88
CA SER A 41 2.03 -3.69 23.47
C SER A 41 2.14 -5.14 23.00
N GLU A 42 1.75 -6.10 23.84
CA GLU A 42 1.28 -7.40 23.34
C GLU A 42 -0.18 -7.27 22.87
N ALA A 43 -0.41 -6.38 21.91
CA ALA A 43 -1.64 -6.43 21.12
C ALA A 43 -1.43 -7.54 20.09
N GLN A 44 -1.78 -8.75 20.53
CA GLN A 44 -1.91 -9.95 19.71
C GLN A 44 -2.35 -9.63 18.28
N ASN A 45 -1.63 -10.19 17.30
CA ASN A 45 -2.03 -10.23 15.88
C ASN A 45 -3.28 -11.13 15.65
N SER A 46 -4.20 -11.21 16.62
CA SER A 46 -5.40 -12.05 16.61
C SER A 46 -6.65 -11.33 16.10
N ARG A 47 -6.63 -9.98 15.98
CA ARG A 47 -7.81 -9.20 15.55
C ARG A 47 -8.23 -9.38 14.08
N PHE A 48 -7.42 -10.05 13.24
CA PHE A 48 -7.71 -10.21 11.82
C PHE A 48 -8.04 -11.64 11.39
N ASN A 49 -8.15 -12.59 12.32
CA ASN A 49 -8.69 -13.90 12.00
C ASN A 49 -10.22 -13.80 11.90
N VAL A 50 -10.70 -13.29 10.76
CA VAL A 50 -12.12 -13.36 10.39
C VAL A 50 -12.47 -14.84 10.31
N THR A 51 -13.18 -15.34 11.32
CA THR A 51 -13.81 -16.67 11.29
C THR A 51 -14.71 -16.74 10.07
N LYS A 52 -14.41 -17.67 9.17
CA LYS A 52 -15.14 -17.92 7.93
C LYS A 52 -16.50 -18.54 8.23
N ASN A 53 -17.49 -17.74 8.63
CA ASN A 53 -18.85 -18.24 8.83
C ASN A 53 -19.80 -17.55 7.83
N GLU A 54 -20.37 -18.39 6.96
CA GLU A 54 -21.56 -18.27 6.11
C GLU A 54 -21.82 -16.94 5.37
N TRP A 55 -21.73 -16.99 4.05
CA TRP A 55 -21.60 -15.81 3.20
C TRP A 55 -22.78 -15.62 2.25
N SER A 56 -23.40 -14.43 2.27
CA SER A 56 -24.33 -13.97 1.24
C SER A 56 -23.61 -13.07 0.22
N LYS A 57 -24.12 -12.88 -1.01
CA LYS A 57 -23.45 -12.06 -2.05
C LYS A 57 -23.15 -10.60 -1.63
N ASN A 58 -23.90 -10.05 -0.67
CA ASN A 58 -23.64 -8.70 -0.10
C ASN A 58 -22.38 -8.65 0.75
N ASP A 59 -21.96 -9.81 1.22
CA ASP A 59 -20.84 -9.96 2.11
C ASP A 59 -19.56 -9.86 1.25
N ASP A 60 -19.53 -10.36 0.00
CA ASP A 60 -18.34 -10.38 -0.88
C ASP A 60 -17.75 -8.98 -1.10
N ARG A 61 -18.63 -7.99 -1.25
CA ARG A 61 -18.24 -6.59 -1.37
C ARG A 61 -17.59 -6.08 -0.09
N LYS A 62 -18.14 -6.42 1.08
CA LYS A 62 -17.57 -6.06 2.39
C LYS A 62 -16.21 -6.73 2.61
N LYS A 63 -16.03 -7.98 2.19
CA LYS A 63 -14.70 -8.65 2.17
C LYS A 63 -13.70 -7.84 1.39
N ARG A 64 -14.01 -7.52 0.14
CA ARG A 64 -13.12 -6.75 -0.73
C ARG A 64 -12.79 -5.40 -0.10
N GLU A 65 -13.76 -4.71 0.49
CA GLU A 65 -13.52 -3.44 1.18
C GLU A 65 -12.60 -3.59 2.42
N LEU A 66 -12.77 -4.67 3.20
CA LEU A 66 -11.88 -4.99 4.32
C LEU A 66 -10.47 -5.34 3.85
N ASP A 67 -10.36 -6.14 2.79
CA ASP A 67 -9.08 -6.51 2.16
C ASP A 67 -8.37 -5.25 1.64
N MET A 68 -9.09 -4.35 0.95
CA MET A 68 -8.53 -3.09 0.46
C MET A 68 -8.09 -2.16 1.60
N LYS A 69 -8.85 -2.10 2.70
CA LYS A 69 -8.45 -1.33 3.89
C LYS A 69 -7.17 -1.89 4.52
N ARG A 70 -7.05 -3.22 4.58
CA ARG A 70 -5.85 -3.90 5.08
C ARG A 70 -4.66 -3.63 4.17
N VAL A 71 -4.81 -3.81 2.87
CA VAL A 71 -3.74 -3.55 1.88
C VAL A 71 -3.29 -2.10 1.97
N ARG A 72 -4.22 -1.14 2.10
CA ARG A 72 -3.88 0.28 2.27
C ARG A 72 -3.00 0.51 3.50
N TYR A 73 -3.33 -0.12 4.63
CA TYR A 73 -2.51 -0.02 5.85
C TYR A 73 -1.12 -0.64 5.65
N GLU A 74 -1.03 -1.82 5.02
CA GLU A 74 0.24 -2.50 4.75
C GLU A 74 1.14 -1.67 3.83
N VAL A 75 0.58 -1.05 2.79
CA VAL A 75 1.31 -0.12 1.91
C VAL A 75 1.84 1.08 2.69
N MET A 76 1.01 1.67 3.56
CA MET A 76 1.42 2.82 4.37
C MET A 76 2.56 2.46 5.33
N LYS A 77 2.43 1.33 6.02
CA LYS A 77 3.47 0.77 6.89
C LYS A 77 4.77 0.46 6.13
N PHE A 78 4.66 -0.11 4.94
CA PHE A 78 5.82 -0.39 4.08
C PHE A 78 6.54 0.90 3.67
N GLY A 79 5.80 1.94 3.26
CA GLY A 79 6.38 3.24 2.92
C GLY A 79 7.15 3.88 4.09
N MET A 80 6.65 3.70 5.31
CA MET A 80 7.31 4.21 6.51
C MET A 80 8.58 3.44 6.89
N SER A 81 8.70 2.17 6.51
CA SER A 81 9.87 1.33 6.83
C SER A 81 11.18 1.88 6.26
N GLY A 82 11.12 2.79 5.29
CA GLY A 82 12.31 3.45 4.73
C GLY A 82 12.82 4.65 5.53
N PHE A 83 12.01 5.20 6.45
CA PHE A 83 12.40 6.35 7.26
C PHE A 83 13.29 5.95 8.44
N LYS A 84 14.13 6.88 8.90
CA LYS A 84 15.06 6.67 10.02
C LYS A 84 15.03 7.87 10.98
N GLY A 85 15.22 7.61 12.27
CA GLY A 85 15.27 8.65 13.31
C GLY A 85 13.95 9.40 13.46
N ALA A 86 14.01 10.71 13.60
CA ALA A 86 12.84 11.57 13.83
C ALA A 86 11.77 11.45 12.74
N GLU A 87 12.16 11.26 11.47
CA GLU A 87 11.21 11.10 10.36
C GLU A 87 10.37 9.82 10.50
N ALA A 88 10.94 8.76 11.06
CA ALA A 88 10.22 7.52 11.32
C ALA A 88 9.19 7.72 12.43
N GLU A 89 9.57 8.40 13.52
CA GLU A 89 8.69 8.71 14.64
C GLU A 89 7.51 9.60 14.20
N GLU A 90 7.78 10.64 13.42
CA GLU A 90 6.74 11.52 12.87
C GLU A 90 5.76 10.76 11.98
N ALA A 91 6.27 9.86 11.13
CA ALA A 91 5.42 9.05 10.25
C ALA A 91 4.57 8.05 11.05
N GLU A 92 5.11 7.48 12.13
CA GLU A 92 4.38 6.60 13.05
C GLU A 92 3.25 7.32 13.78
N VAL A 93 3.54 8.52 14.29
CA VAL A 93 2.52 9.37 14.92
C VAL A 93 1.44 9.75 13.92
N ALA A 94 1.82 10.12 12.69
CA ALA A 94 0.86 10.43 11.63
C ALA A 94 -0.03 9.23 11.25
N LEU A 95 0.56 8.04 11.13
CA LEU A 95 -0.18 6.79 10.89
C LEU A 95 -1.17 6.52 12.03
N ALA A 96 -0.73 6.64 13.28
CA ALA A 96 -1.57 6.44 14.44
C ALA A 96 -2.76 7.40 14.45
N ILE A 97 -2.54 8.69 14.17
CA ILE A 97 -3.60 9.69 14.05
C ILE A 97 -4.57 9.33 12.92
N SER A 98 -4.07 8.88 11.77
CA SER A 98 -4.91 8.44 10.66
C SER A 98 -5.76 7.21 11.01
N LEU A 99 -5.31 6.36 11.93
CA LEU A 99 -6.08 5.23 12.46
C LEU A 99 -7.07 5.62 13.57
N GLY A 100 -7.14 6.90 13.91
CA GLY A 100 -8.04 7.43 14.93
C GLY A 100 -7.42 7.61 16.31
N ALA A 101 -6.09 7.49 16.44
CA ALA A 101 -5.42 7.86 17.69
C ALA A 101 -5.59 9.37 17.95
N LYS A 102 -5.71 9.74 19.23
CA LYS A 102 -5.78 11.13 19.63
C LYS A 102 -4.40 11.77 19.46
N PRO A 103 -4.28 12.92 18.77
CA PRO A 103 -3.00 13.61 18.64
C PRO A 103 -2.47 14.06 20.00
N SER A 104 -1.14 14.20 20.11
CA SER A 104 -0.49 14.66 21.33
C SER A 104 -0.98 16.06 21.73
N LYS A 105 -1.00 16.31 23.04
CA LYS A 105 -1.43 17.61 23.58
C LYS A 105 -0.38 18.67 23.26
N LYS A 106 -0.81 19.81 22.73
CA LYS A 106 0.07 20.96 22.50
C LYS A 106 0.53 21.55 23.83
N GLU A 107 1.77 22.03 23.85
CA GLU A 107 2.32 22.75 24.99
C GLU A 107 1.50 24.01 25.31
N GLY A 108 1.41 24.33 26.59
CA GLY A 108 0.78 25.57 27.05
C GLY A 108 1.67 26.76 26.73
N ILE A 109 1.29 27.53 25.70
CA ILE A 109 2.00 28.74 25.28
C ILE A 109 1.15 30.00 25.50
N ASN A 110 1.80 31.13 25.81
CA ASN A 110 1.13 32.42 26.00
C ASN A 110 0.33 32.80 24.74
N TYR A 111 -0.89 33.31 24.93
CA TYR A 111 -1.81 33.66 23.86
C TYR A 111 -1.22 34.62 22.81
N LYS A 112 -0.46 35.64 23.24
CA LYS A 112 0.16 36.60 22.31
C LYS A 112 1.16 35.92 21.38
N ILE A 113 1.93 34.97 21.92
CA ILE A 113 2.89 34.17 21.15
C ILE A 113 2.16 33.24 20.17
N LEU A 114 1.08 32.58 20.62
CA LEU A 114 0.25 31.74 19.77
C LEU A 114 -0.34 32.52 18.58
N GLN A 115 -0.86 33.73 18.83
CA GLN A 115 -1.41 34.57 17.77
C GLN A 115 -0.36 34.95 16.72
N ASN A 116 0.83 35.37 17.18
CA ASN A 116 1.91 35.73 16.27
C ASN A 116 2.37 34.53 15.42
N LYS A 117 2.52 33.35 16.03
CA LYS A 117 2.82 32.11 15.30
C LYS A 117 1.77 31.81 14.22
N LYS A 118 0.47 31.97 14.53
CA LYS A 118 -0.62 31.77 13.56
C LYS A 118 -0.59 32.76 12.40
N LYS A 119 -0.31 34.03 12.66
CA LYS A 119 -0.19 35.07 11.62
C LYS A 119 0.97 34.75 10.68
N ASN A 120 2.16 34.50 11.24
CA ASN A 120 3.36 34.17 10.46
C ASN A 120 3.13 32.92 9.60
N HIS A 121 2.55 31.87 10.17
CA HIS A 121 2.24 30.64 9.41
C HIS A 121 1.24 30.90 8.26
N LYS A 122 0.25 31.77 8.45
CA LYS A 122 -0.68 32.13 7.38
C LYS A 122 0.02 32.88 6.25
N GLU A 123 0.94 33.79 6.59
CA GLU A 123 1.71 34.55 5.62
C GLU A 123 2.69 33.69 4.84
N THR A 124 3.40 32.75 5.49
CA THR A 124 4.29 31.81 4.80
C THR A 124 3.50 30.92 3.85
N TRP A 125 2.37 30.36 4.30
CA TRP A 125 1.50 29.56 3.43
C TRP A 125 0.98 30.32 2.22
N GLN A 126 0.59 31.59 2.39
CA GLN A 126 0.18 32.42 1.27
C GLN A 126 1.33 32.65 0.28
N LYS A 127 2.54 32.92 0.78
CA LYS A 127 3.74 33.07 -0.06
C LYS A 127 4.04 31.78 -0.83
N ASP A 128 4.04 30.63 -0.16
CA ASP A 128 4.30 29.33 -0.79
C ASP A 128 3.28 28.99 -1.89
N ILE A 129 1.99 29.27 -1.65
CA ILE A 129 0.94 29.12 -2.65
C ILE A 129 1.18 30.04 -3.85
N THR A 130 1.54 31.32 -3.59
CA THR A 130 1.83 32.25 -4.68
C THR A 130 3.05 31.82 -5.50
N LEU A 131 4.12 31.36 -4.85
CA LEU A 131 5.35 30.87 -5.50
C LEU A 131 5.10 29.60 -6.32
N ALA A 132 4.36 28.63 -5.75
CA ALA A 132 3.96 27.43 -6.48
C ALA A 132 3.07 27.76 -7.69
N SER A 133 2.18 28.76 -7.56
CA SER A 133 1.34 29.22 -8.67
C SER A 133 2.15 29.96 -9.75
N SER A 134 3.17 30.74 -9.38
CA SER A 134 4.02 31.46 -10.34
C SER A 134 4.91 30.49 -11.11
N LEU A 135 5.44 29.46 -10.45
CA LEU A 135 6.19 28.37 -11.11
C LEU A 135 5.29 27.58 -12.09
N LYS A 136 4.03 27.32 -11.73
CA LYS A 136 3.07 26.70 -12.67
C LYS A 136 2.80 27.59 -13.87
N LYS A 137 2.67 28.92 -13.68
CA LYS A 137 2.49 29.87 -14.79
C LYS A 137 3.71 29.94 -15.70
N SER A 138 4.93 29.93 -15.17
CA SER A 138 6.15 29.95 -16.00
C SER A 138 6.33 28.67 -16.82
N LEU A 139 5.93 27.51 -16.29
CA LEU A 139 5.97 26.24 -17.02
C LEU A 139 4.88 26.09 -18.09
N LEU A 140 3.76 26.81 -17.95
CA LEU A 140 2.67 26.82 -18.94
C LEU A 140 2.90 27.79 -20.10
N ASN A 141 3.76 28.80 -19.91
CA ASN A 141 4.00 29.85 -20.90
C ASN A 141 5.01 29.45 -22.00
N ASP A 142 5.58 28.24 -21.97
CA ASP A 142 6.59 27.81 -22.95
C ASP A 142 6.00 27.19 -24.23
N LYS A 143 4.70 27.36 -24.49
CA LYS A 143 4.09 26.95 -25.75
C LYS A 143 3.18 28.04 -26.23
N HIS A 144 3.63 28.78 -27.25
CA HIS A 144 2.89 29.20 -28.44
C HIS A 144 3.75 30.21 -29.24
N LYS A 145 4.87 29.76 -29.83
CA LYS A 145 5.26 30.38 -31.10
C LYS A 145 4.14 30.02 -32.08
N LYS A 146 3.34 31.02 -32.44
CA LYS A 146 2.27 30.90 -33.44
C LYS A 146 2.89 30.32 -34.71
N SER A 147 2.58 29.06 -35.01
CA SER A 147 2.80 28.52 -36.35
C SER A 147 2.01 29.39 -37.30
N HIS A 148 2.69 29.99 -38.27
CA HIS A 148 2.07 30.83 -39.27
C HIS A 148 0.98 30.02 -39.97
N LYS A 149 -0.21 30.62 -40.06
CA LYS A 149 -1.39 30.09 -40.71
C LYS A 149 -1.06 29.82 -42.20
N GLY A 150 -0.74 28.57 -42.52
CA GLY A 150 -0.41 28.11 -43.88
C GLY A 150 -0.97 26.71 -44.08
N SER A 151 -1.96 26.60 -44.96
CA SER A 151 -2.74 25.43 -45.35
C SER A 151 -1.96 24.11 -45.50
N ASP A 152 -2.16 23.18 -44.55
CA ASP A 152 -1.81 21.76 -44.65
C ASP A 152 -2.99 20.87 -44.19
N SER A 153 -4.19 21.20 -44.65
CA SER A 153 -5.33 20.29 -44.53
C SER A 153 -5.42 19.40 -45.77
N LEU A 154 -5.81 18.13 -45.58
CA LEU A 154 -6.02 17.08 -46.60
C LEU A 154 -6.78 17.54 -47.86
N LEU A 155 -7.55 18.63 -47.77
CA LEU A 155 -8.19 19.31 -48.91
C LEU A 155 -7.22 19.77 -50.00
N LYS A 156 -5.94 20.00 -49.68
CA LYS A 156 -4.92 20.39 -50.65
C LYS A 156 -4.49 19.22 -51.54
N ILE A 157 -4.54 17.99 -51.02
CA ILE A 157 -4.20 16.77 -51.77
C ILE A 157 -5.34 16.37 -52.69
N TYR A 158 -6.60 16.50 -52.23
CA TYR A 158 -7.74 15.92 -52.94
C TYR A 158 -8.70 16.92 -53.59
N GLY A 159 -8.50 18.24 -53.39
CA GLY A 159 -9.32 19.29 -54.01
C GLY A 159 -10.76 19.35 -53.47
N LYS A 160 -11.41 20.51 -53.61
CA LYS A 160 -12.81 20.69 -53.23
C LYS A 160 -13.71 20.29 -54.41
N ILE A 161 -14.46 19.21 -54.27
CA ILE A 161 -15.42 18.74 -55.28
C ILE A 161 -16.64 19.66 -55.26
N ASN A 162 -17.04 20.21 -56.40
CA ASN A 162 -18.24 21.04 -56.55
C ASN A 162 -19.43 20.15 -56.96
N GLU A 163 -20.56 20.26 -56.26
CA GLU A 163 -21.78 19.44 -56.44
C GLU A 163 -22.59 19.74 -57.73
N LYS A 164 -21.93 20.23 -58.78
CA LYS A 164 -22.56 20.43 -60.09
C LYS A 164 -22.16 19.24 -60.95
N ASN A 165 -22.92 18.14 -60.82
CA ASN A 165 -23.17 17.09 -61.83
C ASN A 165 -23.65 15.79 -61.16
N THR A 166 -24.74 15.87 -60.39
CA THR A 166 -25.62 14.70 -60.20
C THR A 166 -26.73 14.83 -61.24
N VAL A 167 -26.53 14.16 -62.38
CA VAL A 167 -27.57 13.94 -63.39
C VAL A 167 -28.63 13.03 -62.78
N ARG A 168 -29.90 13.42 -62.95
CA ARG A 168 -31.11 12.67 -62.57
C ARG A 168 -31.23 11.34 -63.32
#